data_AF-A0A3S1CKU6-F1
#
_entry.id   AF-A0A3S1CKU6-F1
#
_cell.length_a   1.000
_cell.length_b   1.000
_cell.length_c   1.000
_cell.angle_alpha   90.00
_cell.angle_beta   90.00
_cell.angle_gamma   90.00
#
_symmetry.space_group_name_H-M   'P 1'
#
loop_
_entity.id
_entity.type
_entity.pdbx_description
1 polymer ?
#
loop_
_entity_poly.entity_id
_entity_poly.type
_entity_poly.pdbx_seq_one_letter_code
_entity_poly.pdbx_strand_id
1 'polypeptide(L)'
;YIRRGSDALTADTPVPYRIADLLKQIDERMGMLESKTDRPTLKSLKTRIESAAADPRYRFMFNSRLIEDTIHETIGNIFRVPHHGRPVTCFEMAGMPSEVVNSVCSVLARLAFDLALWSEGKLQLLFLCEEAHRYMPADPRLGFAPTRHALSRIAKEGRKYGCYLGVVTQRPGELDPTILSQCSTFFAMRLANEQDQAIIRSAIADSSASTLAFLSSMGQREAIAFGEGVATTMRLKFEKLPSDLLPGTAKREEAASKPGDDVDLVAIVERLRNVPKSTQQAMAFAEVVDSGRQAGDPDYRKPPAARAPSDDDFDMRYGLKPATFGLRPQND
;
A
#
# COMPACT_ATOMS: atom_id res chain seq x y z
N TYR A 1 -31.84 1.15 -13.06
CA TYR A 1 -32.40 2.20 -12.19
C TYR A 1 -32.96 1.53 -10.95
N ILE A 2 -32.37 1.75 -9.77
CA ILE A 2 -32.88 1.25 -8.48
C ILE A 2 -33.31 2.48 -7.68
N ARG A 3 -34.61 2.61 -7.41
CA ARG A 3 -35.19 3.69 -6.60
C ARG A 3 -35.50 3.19 -5.18
N ARG A 4 -34.82 3.83 -4.23
CA ARG A 4 -35.17 4.21 -2.83
C ARG A 4 -36.30 3.47 -2.12
N GLY A 5 -35.92 2.78 -1.03
CA GLY A 5 -36.71 2.48 0.16
C GLY A 5 -35.77 2.17 1.35
N SER A 6 -35.62 3.15 2.24
CA SER A 6 -35.15 3.14 3.66
C SER A 6 -34.01 2.25 4.20
N ASP A 7 -33.26 1.47 3.42
CA ASP A 7 -31.93 0.97 3.84
C ASP A 7 -31.03 0.93 2.62
N ALA A 8 -30.05 1.84 2.56
CA ALA A 8 -29.21 2.06 1.39
C ALA A 8 -28.13 0.98 1.28
N LEU A 9 -28.52 -0.29 1.10
CA LEU A 9 -27.61 -1.35 0.69
C LEU A 9 -27.09 -1.03 -0.72
N THR A 10 -25.82 -0.67 -0.79
CA THR A 10 -25.04 -0.54 -2.02
C THR A 10 -24.22 -1.82 -2.26
N ALA A 11 -23.61 -1.94 -3.44
CA ALA A 11 -22.68 -3.04 -3.74
C ALA A 11 -21.44 -3.07 -2.82
N ASP A 12 -21.16 -1.97 -2.12
CA ASP A 12 -20.03 -1.80 -1.21
C ASP A 12 -20.46 -1.92 0.26
N THR A 13 -21.75 -2.13 0.54
CA THR A 13 -22.22 -2.30 1.92
C THR A 13 -21.67 -3.60 2.49
N PRO A 14 -21.04 -3.57 3.68
CA PRO A 14 -20.34 -4.72 4.27
C PRO A 14 -21.30 -5.75 4.86
N VAL A 15 -22.20 -6.32 4.03
CA VAL A 15 -23.11 -7.38 4.45
C VAL A 15 -22.48 -8.73 4.14
N PRO A 16 -22.26 -9.59 5.14
CA PRO A 16 -21.70 -10.90 4.90
C PRO A 16 -22.71 -11.80 4.16
N TYR A 17 -22.24 -12.53 3.15
CA TYR A 17 -23.07 -13.44 2.36
C TYR A 17 -22.30 -14.71 1.99
N ARG A 18 -23.03 -15.82 1.75
CA ARG A 18 -22.42 -17.05 1.23
C ARG A 18 -22.40 -17.01 -0.29
N ILE A 19 -21.34 -17.52 -0.90
CA ILE A 19 -21.27 -17.69 -2.36
C ILE A 19 -22.42 -18.55 -2.87
N ALA A 20 -22.87 -19.55 -2.11
CA ALA A 20 -24.04 -20.35 -2.46
C ALA A 20 -25.32 -19.49 -2.58
N ASP A 21 -25.51 -18.52 -1.68
CA ASP A 21 -26.66 -17.60 -1.73
C ASP A 21 -26.56 -16.65 -2.92
N LEU A 22 -25.35 -16.16 -3.22
CA LEU A 22 -25.09 -15.33 -4.42
C LEU A 22 -25.40 -16.11 -5.72
N LEU A 23 -24.92 -17.34 -5.84
CA LEU A 23 -25.17 -18.19 -7.02
C LEU A 23 -26.67 -18.47 -7.19
N LYS A 24 -27.38 -18.73 -6.09
CA LYS A 24 -28.83 -18.92 -6.09
C LYS A 24 -29.56 -17.67 -6.59
N GLN A 25 -29.17 -16.47 -6.12
CA GLN A 25 -29.76 -15.21 -6.60
C GLN A 25 -29.51 -14.96 -8.09
N ILE A 26 -28.33 -15.32 -8.60
CA ILE A 26 -28.03 -15.25 -10.04
C ILE A 26 -28.94 -16.18 -10.84
N ASP A 27 -29.15 -17.41 -10.36
CA ASP A 27 -30.07 -18.38 -10.98
C ASP A 27 -31.53 -17.92 -10.98
N GLU A 28 -32.01 -17.40 -9.85
CA GLU A 28 -33.35 -16.83 -9.73
C GLU A 28 -33.54 -15.67 -10.72
N ARG A 29 -32.54 -14.77 -10.84
CA ARG A 29 -32.57 -13.64 -11.79
C ARG A 29 -32.57 -14.08 -13.25
N MET A 30 -31.84 -15.14 -13.59
CA MET A 30 -31.87 -15.73 -14.93
C MET A 30 -33.20 -16.42 -15.27
N GLY A 31 -33.97 -16.83 -14.25
CA GLY A 31 -35.29 -17.44 -14.40
C GLY A 31 -36.43 -16.43 -14.62
N MET A 32 -36.22 -15.15 -14.32
CA MET A 32 -37.23 -14.10 -14.53
C MET A 32 -37.44 -13.80 -16.01
N LEU A 33 -38.70 -13.58 -16.41
CA LEU A 33 -39.08 -13.34 -17.81
C LEU A 33 -38.48 -12.05 -18.40
N GLU A 34 -38.18 -11.07 -17.56
CA GLU A 34 -37.64 -9.75 -17.96
C GLU A 34 -36.13 -9.76 -18.26
N SER A 35 -35.39 -10.84 -17.94
CA SER A 35 -33.92 -10.87 -18.03
C SER A 35 -33.35 -11.51 -19.31
N LYS A 36 -34.15 -11.64 -20.37
CA LYS A 36 -33.72 -12.28 -21.64
C LYS A 36 -32.41 -11.70 -22.21
N THR A 37 -32.23 -10.38 -22.11
CA THR A 37 -31.04 -9.67 -22.61
C THR A 37 -29.81 -9.89 -21.72
N ASP A 38 -29.99 -10.01 -20.40
CA ASP A 38 -28.90 -10.12 -19.42
C ASP A 38 -28.47 -11.57 -19.15
N ARG A 39 -29.29 -12.54 -19.56
CA ARG A 39 -29.07 -13.96 -19.32
C ARG A 39 -27.70 -14.48 -19.79
N PRO A 40 -27.16 -14.10 -20.97
CA PRO A 40 -25.81 -14.52 -21.37
C PRO A 40 -24.71 -13.99 -20.44
N THR A 41 -24.84 -12.73 -20.01
CA THR A 41 -23.90 -12.05 -19.11
C THR A 41 -23.92 -12.68 -17.72
N LEU A 42 -25.12 -12.93 -17.18
CA LEU A 42 -25.30 -13.58 -15.88
C LEU A 42 -24.79 -15.03 -15.89
N LYS A 43 -25.01 -15.77 -16.98
CA LYS A 43 -24.47 -17.12 -17.14
C LYS A 43 -22.93 -17.12 -17.16
N SER A 44 -22.33 -16.20 -17.91
CA SER A 44 -20.88 -16.03 -17.94
C SER A 44 -20.31 -15.67 -16.56
N LEU A 45 -20.97 -14.73 -15.85
CA LEU A 45 -20.60 -14.36 -14.48
C LEU A 45 -20.67 -15.55 -13.53
N LYS A 46 -21.77 -16.33 -13.57
CA LYS A 46 -21.94 -17.54 -12.76
C LYS A 46 -20.79 -18.52 -12.97
N THR A 47 -20.49 -18.87 -14.22
CA THR A 47 -19.39 -19.80 -14.55
C THR A 47 -18.03 -19.29 -14.05
N ARG A 48 -17.77 -17.98 -14.12
CA ARG A 48 -16.53 -17.38 -13.60
C ARG A 48 -16.45 -17.48 -12.07
N ILE A 49 -17.55 -17.23 -11.35
CA ILE A 49 -17.60 -17.35 -9.90
C ILE A 49 -17.40 -18.81 -9.47
N GLU A 50 -18.07 -19.75 -10.13
CA GLU A 50 -17.92 -21.20 -9.86
C GLU A 50 -16.48 -21.67 -10.10
N SER A 51 -15.87 -21.23 -11.21
CA SER A 51 -14.47 -21.53 -11.52
C SER A 51 -13.52 -20.98 -10.46
N ALA A 52 -13.72 -19.73 -10.02
CA ALA A 52 -12.93 -19.12 -8.94
C ALA A 52 -13.14 -19.82 -7.60
N ALA A 53 -14.38 -20.23 -7.28
CA ALA A 53 -14.70 -20.95 -6.05
C ALA A 53 -14.09 -22.36 -6.00
N ALA A 54 -13.94 -23.01 -7.16
CA ALA A 54 -13.34 -24.33 -7.29
C ALA A 54 -11.80 -24.31 -7.34
N ASP A 55 -11.18 -23.16 -7.65
CA ASP A 55 -9.73 -23.02 -7.74
C ASP A 55 -9.08 -23.17 -6.34
N PRO A 56 -8.16 -24.14 -6.15
CA PRO A 56 -7.47 -24.34 -4.87
C PRO A 56 -6.73 -23.10 -4.36
N ARG A 57 -6.30 -22.19 -5.25
CA ARG A 57 -5.61 -20.95 -4.89
C ARG A 57 -6.51 -19.99 -4.11
N TYR A 58 -7.82 -20.04 -4.29
CA TYR A 58 -8.79 -19.19 -3.61
C TYR A 58 -9.50 -19.92 -2.45
N ARG A 59 -9.02 -21.10 -2.04
CA ARG A 59 -9.63 -21.88 -0.95
C ARG A 59 -9.69 -21.10 0.37
N PHE A 60 -8.74 -20.21 0.62
CA PHE A 60 -8.78 -19.33 1.80
C PHE A 60 -9.98 -18.37 1.83
N MET A 61 -10.52 -17.98 0.67
CA MET A 61 -11.69 -17.11 0.56
C MET A 61 -13.01 -17.87 0.62
N PHE A 62 -13.07 -19.06 0.01
CA PHE A 62 -14.34 -19.74 -0.28
C PHE A 62 -14.63 -20.98 0.58
N ASN A 63 -13.71 -21.42 1.46
CA ASN A 63 -13.85 -22.66 2.22
C ASN A 63 -14.53 -22.50 3.60
N SER A 64 -14.84 -21.28 4.05
CA SER A 64 -15.56 -21.09 5.31
C SER A 64 -17.04 -21.45 5.15
N ARG A 65 -17.53 -22.36 6.01
CA ARG A 65 -18.94 -22.78 6.05
C ARG A 65 -19.78 -21.94 7.01
N LEU A 66 -19.13 -21.18 7.89
CA LEU A 66 -19.76 -20.33 8.89
C LEU A 66 -19.64 -18.87 8.45
N ILE A 67 -20.76 -18.16 8.50
CA ILE A 67 -20.78 -16.70 8.36
C ILE A 67 -20.54 -16.15 9.76
N GLU A 68 -19.33 -15.66 10.01
CA GLU A 68 -19.01 -14.90 11.22
C GLU A 68 -18.84 -13.44 10.81
N ASP A 69 -19.53 -12.53 11.50
CA ASP A 69 -19.40 -11.09 11.25
C ASP A 69 -18.12 -10.55 11.92
N THR A 70 -16.98 -10.88 11.31
CA THR A 70 -15.65 -10.44 11.75
C THR A 70 -15.18 -9.18 11.03
N ILE A 71 -16.09 -8.47 10.33
CA ILE A 71 -15.68 -7.33 9.51
C ILE A 71 -15.14 -6.18 10.35
N HIS A 72 -15.70 -5.98 11.54
CA HIS A 72 -15.23 -4.97 12.49
C HIS A 72 -13.80 -5.27 12.98
N GLU A 73 -13.48 -6.53 13.31
CA GLU A 73 -12.11 -6.94 13.66
C GLU A 73 -11.17 -6.84 12.47
N THR A 74 -11.63 -7.25 11.28
CA THR A 74 -10.82 -7.23 10.05
C THR A 74 -10.49 -5.80 9.62
N ILE A 75 -11.49 -4.92 9.55
CA ILE A 75 -11.31 -3.49 9.25
C ILE A 75 -10.48 -2.82 10.35
N GLY A 76 -10.76 -3.14 11.62
CA GLY A 76 -9.99 -2.67 12.78
C GLY A 76 -8.52 -3.04 12.69
N ASN A 77 -8.20 -4.26 12.26
CA ASN A 77 -6.83 -4.74 12.08
C ASN A 77 -6.14 -4.12 10.84
N ILE A 78 -6.86 -4.03 9.72
CA ILE A 78 -6.34 -3.47 8.46
C ILE A 78 -6.01 -1.98 8.64
N PHE A 79 -6.96 -1.19 9.12
CA PHE A 79 -6.81 0.26 9.24
C PHE A 79 -6.27 0.70 10.60
N ARG A 80 -6.03 -0.26 11.51
CA ARG A 80 -5.57 -0.03 12.89
C ARG A 80 -6.44 1.00 13.60
N VAL A 81 -7.72 0.64 13.73
CA VAL A 81 -8.73 1.42 14.46
C VAL A 81 -9.23 0.56 15.62
N PRO A 82 -8.80 0.83 16.87
CA PRO A 82 -7.87 1.86 17.32
C PRO A 82 -6.39 1.57 16.96
N HIS A 83 -5.53 2.59 16.94
CA HIS A 83 -4.15 2.44 16.44
C HIS A 83 -3.20 1.71 17.40
N HIS A 84 -3.48 1.69 18.71
CA HIS A 84 -2.66 1.00 19.72
C HIS A 84 -1.13 1.23 19.59
N GLY A 85 -0.73 2.47 19.32
CA GLY A 85 0.67 2.86 19.13
C GLY A 85 1.35 2.37 17.83
N ARG A 86 0.63 1.67 16.95
CA ARG A 86 1.10 1.22 15.63
C ARG A 86 0.24 1.91 14.57
N PRO A 87 0.65 3.01 13.93
CA PRO A 87 -0.21 3.74 13.00
C PRO A 87 -0.13 3.26 11.54
N VAL A 88 0.82 2.37 11.22
CA VAL A 88 1.10 1.95 9.84
C VAL A 88 0.74 0.48 9.63
N THR A 89 0.04 0.21 8.54
CA THR A 89 -0.19 -1.14 8.01
C THR A 89 0.46 -1.26 6.64
N CYS A 90 1.35 -2.23 6.48
CA CYS A 90 2.00 -2.54 5.20
C CYS A 90 1.44 -3.84 4.65
N PHE A 91 0.96 -3.82 3.41
CA PHE A 91 0.50 -5.00 2.68
C PHE A 91 1.63 -5.56 1.81
N GLU A 92 2.22 -6.69 2.19
CA GLU A 92 3.18 -7.40 1.35
C GLU A 92 2.43 -8.19 0.27
N MET A 93 2.46 -7.68 -0.97
CA MET A 93 1.80 -8.30 -2.12
C MET A 93 2.79 -9.08 -3.01
N ALA A 94 4.00 -9.33 -2.50
CA ALA A 94 5.04 -10.04 -3.22
C ALA A 94 4.58 -11.48 -3.55
N GLY A 95 4.83 -11.91 -4.79
CA GLY A 95 4.46 -13.25 -5.26
C GLY A 95 2.99 -13.42 -5.67
N MET A 96 2.14 -12.38 -5.52
CA MET A 96 0.76 -12.42 -5.98
C MET A 96 0.66 -12.08 -7.49
N PRO A 97 -0.26 -12.71 -8.25
CA PRO A 97 -0.53 -12.33 -9.63
C PRO A 97 -1.07 -10.89 -9.72
N SER A 98 -0.68 -10.14 -10.76
CA SER A 98 -1.05 -8.73 -10.95
C SER A 98 -2.56 -8.46 -10.89
N GLU A 99 -3.39 -9.38 -11.37
CA GLU A 99 -4.86 -9.27 -11.33
C GLU A 99 -5.40 -9.27 -9.89
N VAL A 100 -4.80 -10.09 -9.04
CA VAL A 100 -5.17 -10.20 -7.62
C VAL A 100 -4.73 -8.94 -6.88
N VAL A 101 -3.50 -8.48 -7.10
CA VAL A 101 -2.97 -7.24 -6.50
C VAL A 101 -3.87 -6.05 -6.83
N ASN A 102 -4.26 -5.89 -8.10
CA ASN A 102 -5.17 -4.84 -8.51
C ASN A 102 -6.53 -4.92 -7.81
N SER A 103 -7.11 -6.13 -7.74
CA SER A 103 -8.40 -6.35 -7.08
C SER A 103 -8.34 -6.03 -5.58
N VAL A 104 -7.29 -6.46 -4.89
CA VAL A 104 -7.04 -6.16 -3.47
C VAL A 104 -6.88 -4.66 -3.27
N CYS A 105 -6.07 -3.98 -4.08
CA CYS A 105 -5.90 -2.54 -4.03
C CYS A 105 -7.24 -1.79 -4.22
N SER A 106 -8.09 -2.24 -5.16
CA SER A 106 -9.42 -1.65 -5.36
C SER A 106 -10.34 -1.79 -4.15
N VAL A 107 -10.35 -2.97 -3.52
CA VAL A 107 -11.17 -3.22 -2.32
C VAL A 107 -10.66 -2.37 -1.15
N LEU A 108 -9.35 -2.38 -0.88
CA LEU A 108 -8.76 -1.62 0.21
C LEU A 108 -8.96 -0.10 0.02
N ALA A 109 -8.82 0.42 -1.20
CA ALA A 109 -9.05 1.83 -1.49
C ALA A 109 -10.52 2.24 -1.25
N ARG A 110 -11.48 1.40 -1.68
CA ARG A 110 -12.92 1.66 -1.42
C ARG A 110 -13.22 1.62 0.08
N LEU A 111 -12.74 0.59 0.79
CA LEU A 111 -12.93 0.47 2.24
C LEU A 111 -12.30 1.64 2.99
N ALA A 112 -11.10 2.10 2.60
CA ALA A 112 -10.44 3.26 3.21
C ALA A 112 -11.30 4.52 3.05
N PHE A 113 -11.81 4.76 1.83
CA PHE A 113 -12.65 5.90 1.55
C PHE A 113 -13.96 5.86 2.33
N ASP A 114 -14.65 4.71 2.33
CA ASP A 114 -15.93 4.55 3.01
C ASP A 114 -15.75 4.66 4.54
N LEU A 115 -14.70 4.07 5.11
CA LEU A 115 -14.39 4.21 6.54
C LEU A 115 -14.15 5.67 6.92
N ALA A 116 -13.39 6.41 6.12
CA ALA A 116 -13.16 7.84 6.35
C ALA A 116 -14.46 8.66 6.20
N LEU A 117 -15.26 8.39 5.16
CA LEU A 117 -16.55 9.01 4.90
C LEU A 117 -17.51 8.86 6.09
N TRP A 118 -17.65 7.64 6.62
CA TRP A 118 -18.53 7.32 7.75
C TRP A 118 -17.94 7.71 9.11
N SER A 119 -16.65 8.08 9.18
CA SER A 119 -16.01 8.55 10.42
C SER A 119 -16.39 9.98 10.81
N GLU A 120 -17.07 10.73 9.94
CA GLU A 120 -17.41 12.14 10.12
C GLU A 120 -16.19 13.02 10.48
N GLY A 121 -15.04 12.71 9.88
CA GLY A 121 -13.78 13.44 10.07
C GLY A 121 -12.94 13.03 11.28
N LYS A 122 -13.42 12.08 12.10
CA LYS A 122 -12.68 11.54 13.26
C LYS A 122 -11.47 10.70 12.86
N LEU A 123 -11.47 10.16 11.64
CA LEU A 123 -10.39 9.35 11.11
C LEU A 123 -9.69 10.07 9.96
N GLN A 124 -8.35 10.07 10.01
CA GLN A 124 -7.49 10.60 8.94
C GLN A 124 -6.62 9.46 8.43
N LEU A 125 -6.80 9.06 7.17
CA LEU A 125 -6.10 7.95 6.54
C LEU A 125 -5.25 8.43 5.37
N LEU A 126 -4.03 7.92 5.27
CA LEU A 126 -3.21 8.03 4.07
C LEU A 126 -3.13 6.66 3.39
N PHE A 127 -3.74 6.53 2.22
CA PHE A 127 -3.60 5.35 1.37
C PHE A 127 -2.38 5.54 0.46
N LEU A 128 -1.29 4.79 0.72
CA LEU A 128 -0.03 4.92 -0.02
C LEU A 128 0.12 3.82 -1.08
N CYS A 129 0.20 4.20 -2.35
CA CYS A 129 0.46 3.30 -3.47
C CYS A 129 1.93 3.31 -3.86
N GLU A 130 2.63 2.22 -3.62
CA GLU A 130 3.96 1.94 -4.15
C GLU A 130 3.85 1.38 -5.58
N GLU A 131 4.82 1.67 -6.47
CA GLU A 131 4.74 1.32 -7.90
C GLU A 131 3.43 1.78 -8.57
N ALA A 132 2.96 2.99 -8.26
CA ALA A 132 1.59 3.42 -8.56
C ALA A 132 1.19 3.38 -10.04
N HIS A 133 2.16 3.45 -10.97
CA HIS A 133 1.92 3.28 -12.40
C HIS A 133 1.34 1.89 -12.76
N ARG A 134 1.51 0.88 -11.90
CA ARG A 134 0.87 -0.44 -12.01
C ARG A 134 -0.64 -0.40 -11.81
N TYR A 135 -1.12 0.48 -10.93
CA TYR A 135 -2.54 0.59 -10.55
C TYR A 135 -3.29 1.64 -11.37
N MET A 136 -2.57 2.69 -11.78
CA MET A 136 -3.12 3.86 -12.48
C MET A 136 -2.23 4.19 -13.69
N PRO A 137 -2.14 3.30 -14.69
CA PRO A 137 -1.32 3.56 -15.87
C PRO A 137 -1.89 4.71 -16.71
N ALA A 138 -1.01 5.39 -17.44
CA ALA A 138 -1.37 6.45 -18.38
C ALA A 138 -2.30 5.95 -19.51
N ASP A 139 -2.12 4.70 -19.96
CA ASP A 139 -3.06 4.02 -20.86
C ASP A 139 -4.20 3.40 -20.05
N PRO A 140 -5.45 3.88 -20.18
CA PRO A 140 -6.59 3.35 -19.43
C PRO A 140 -6.91 1.88 -19.72
N ARG A 141 -6.39 1.31 -20.83
CA ARG A 141 -6.62 -0.09 -21.23
C ARG A 141 -5.71 -1.08 -20.50
N LEU A 142 -4.58 -0.63 -19.95
CA LEU A 142 -3.59 -1.49 -19.30
C LEU A 142 -3.86 -1.70 -17.80
N GLY A 143 -4.80 -0.96 -17.22
CA GLY A 143 -5.11 -0.99 -15.79
C GLY A 143 -6.40 -1.73 -15.45
N PHE A 144 -6.59 -2.02 -14.16
CA PHE A 144 -7.86 -2.51 -13.65
C PHE A 144 -8.79 -1.32 -13.37
N ALA A 145 -9.83 -1.16 -14.20
CA ALA A 145 -10.72 0.00 -14.13
C ALA A 145 -11.29 0.27 -12.72
N PRO A 146 -11.74 -0.74 -11.94
CA PRO A 146 -12.21 -0.51 -10.57
C PRO A 146 -11.16 0.10 -9.63
N THR A 147 -9.90 -0.33 -9.71
CA THR A 147 -8.80 0.26 -8.92
C THR A 147 -8.60 1.71 -9.28
N ARG A 148 -8.51 2.01 -10.57
CA ARG A 148 -8.33 3.37 -11.06
C ARG A 148 -9.48 4.28 -10.66
N HIS A 149 -10.72 3.80 -10.72
CA HIS A 149 -11.89 4.56 -10.26
C HIS A 149 -11.84 4.83 -8.75
N ALA A 150 -11.51 3.82 -7.94
CA ALA A 150 -11.41 3.97 -6.49
C ALA A 150 -10.31 4.99 -6.10
N LEU A 151 -9.12 4.87 -6.68
CA LEU A 151 -8.01 5.79 -6.39
C LEU A 151 -8.28 7.21 -6.92
N SER A 152 -8.90 7.34 -8.10
CA SER A 152 -9.33 8.66 -8.62
C SER A 152 -10.37 9.33 -7.74
N ARG A 153 -11.29 8.56 -7.13
CA ARG A 153 -12.26 9.08 -6.15
C ARG A 153 -11.55 9.60 -4.91
N ILE A 154 -10.57 8.88 -4.36
CA ILE A 154 -9.77 9.37 -3.23
C ILE A 154 -9.02 10.66 -3.62
N ALA A 155 -8.36 10.68 -4.78
CA ALA A 155 -7.61 11.85 -5.24
C ALA A 155 -8.48 13.11 -5.39
N LYS A 156 -9.73 12.97 -5.86
CA LYS A 156 -10.64 14.10 -6.12
C LYS A 156 -11.45 14.54 -4.90
N GLU A 157 -11.94 13.59 -4.12
CA GLU A 157 -12.93 13.85 -3.07
C GLU A 157 -12.40 13.55 -1.66
N GLY A 158 -11.33 12.77 -1.54
CA GLY A 158 -10.85 12.24 -0.26
C GLY A 158 -10.48 13.30 0.77
N ARG A 159 -9.96 14.46 0.33
CA ARG A 159 -9.66 15.62 1.19
C ARG A 159 -10.86 16.08 2.02
N LYS A 160 -12.08 15.96 1.49
CA LYS A 160 -13.32 16.34 2.21
C LYS A 160 -13.63 15.41 3.37
N TYR A 161 -13.19 14.15 3.29
CA TYR A 161 -13.60 13.09 4.19
C TYR A 161 -12.45 12.55 5.07
N GLY A 162 -11.25 13.12 4.97
CA GLY A 162 -10.07 12.66 5.72
C GLY A 162 -9.40 11.40 5.13
N CYS A 163 -9.59 11.13 3.84
CA CYS A 163 -8.88 10.06 3.13
C CYS A 163 -7.92 10.66 2.10
N TYR A 164 -6.63 10.51 2.30
CA TYR A 164 -5.59 11.05 1.43
C TYR A 164 -4.96 9.96 0.57
N LEU A 165 -4.50 10.33 -0.63
CA LEU A 165 -3.76 9.43 -1.52
C LEU A 165 -2.29 9.84 -1.56
N GLY A 166 -1.40 8.89 -1.26
CA GLY A 166 0.03 9.00 -1.50
C GLY A 166 0.42 8.14 -2.69
N VAL A 167 1.26 8.67 -3.57
CA VAL A 167 1.69 8.00 -4.80
C VAL A 167 3.22 7.95 -4.81
N VAL A 168 3.78 6.75 -4.95
CA VAL A 168 5.21 6.53 -5.13
C VAL A 168 5.42 5.80 -6.45
N THR A 169 6.24 6.39 -7.33
CA THR A 169 6.58 5.79 -8.63
C THR A 169 7.92 6.31 -9.11
N GLN A 170 8.67 5.43 -9.77
CA GLN A 170 9.89 5.72 -10.52
C GLN A 170 9.60 6.08 -11.99
N ARG A 171 8.36 5.90 -12.46
CA ARG A 171 7.92 6.16 -13.84
C ARG A 171 6.74 7.15 -13.87
N PRO A 172 6.98 8.45 -13.62
CA PRO A 172 5.88 9.42 -13.59
C PRO A 172 5.19 9.57 -14.96
N GLY A 173 5.90 9.41 -16.08
CA GLY A 173 5.30 9.42 -17.42
C GLY A 173 4.40 8.23 -17.76
N GLU A 174 4.47 7.14 -16.98
CA GLU A 174 3.57 6.00 -17.11
C GLU A 174 2.34 6.09 -16.19
N LEU A 175 2.21 7.15 -15.37
CA LEU A 175 1.10 7.35 -14.45
C LEU A 175 -0.04 8.15 -15.11
N ASP A 176 -1.30 7.88 -14.73
CA ASP A 176 -2.48 8.65 -15.15
C ASP A 176 -2.27 10.15 -14.88
N PRO A 177 -2.20 11.01 -15.92
CA PRO A 177 -1.96 12.44 -15.76
C PRO A 177 -3.01 13.13 -14.89
N THR A 178 -4.24 12.60 -14.86
CA THR A 178 -5.33 13.13 -14.02
C THR A 178 -5.01 12.97 -12.55
N ILE A 179 -4.41 11.84 -12.16
CA ILE A 179 -4.03 11.59 -10.76
C ILE A 179 -2.85 12.47 -10.40
N LEU A 180 -1.85 12.55 -11.28
CA LEU A 180 -0.70 13.42 -11.09
C LEU A 180 -1.13 14.89 -10.90
N SER A 181 -2.13 15.36 -11.65
CA SER A 181 -2.63 16.73 -11.53
C SER A 181 -3.45 16.99 -10.26
N GLN A 182 -3.91 15.94 -9.56
CA GLN A 182 -4.57 16.07 -8.24
C GLN A 182 -3.56 16.04 -7.08
N CYS A 183 -2.31 15.65 -7.32
CA CYS A 183 -1.28 15.69 -6.30
C CYS A 183 -0.91 17.16 -6.00
N SER A 184 -1.20 17.62 -4.79
CA SER A 184 -0.89 19.00 -4.39
C SER A 184 0.51 19.17 -3.84
N THR A 185 1.20 18.07 -3.49
CA THR A 185 2.54 18.07 -2.89
C THR A 185 3.39 17.01 -3.57
N PHE A 186 4.61 17.37 -3.92
CA PHE A 186 5.56 16.50 -4.61
C PHE A 186 6.88 16.42 -3.86
N PHE A 187 7.47 15.24 -3.89
CA PHE A 187 8.84 14.98 -3.48
C PHE A 187 9.57 14.40 -4.69
N ALA A 188 10.15 15.25 -5.52
CA ALA A 188 10.84 14.83 -6.73
C ALA A 188 12.27 14.38 -6.37
N MET A 189 12.57 13.11 -6.62
CA MET A 189 13.92 12.54 -6.53
C MET A 189 14.60 12.54 -7.90
N ARG A 190 15.81 11.97 -8.00
CA ARG A 190 16.60 11.99 -9.22
C ARG A 190 15.81 11.35 -10.38
N LEU A 191 15.60 12.12 -11.44
CA LEU A 191 14.96 11.66 -12.67
C LEU A 191 15.95 11.82 -13.83
N ALA A 192 16.24 10.71 -14.52
CA ALA A 192 17.17 10.71 -15.65
C ALA A 192 16.49 11.10 -16.97
N ASN A 193 15.24 10.66 -17.17
CA ASN A 193 14.49 10.86 -18.41
C ASN A 193 14.00 12.31 -18.54
N GLU A 194 14.22 12.94 -19.70
CA GLU A 194 13.78 14.31 -19.98
C GLU A 194 12.26 14.46 -19.99
N GLN A 195 11.53 13.44 -20.46
CA GLN A 195 10.07 13.46 -20.50
C GLN A 195 9.49 13.47 -19.08
N ASP A 196 10.04 12.63 -18.20
CA ASP A 196 9.65 12.59 -16.78
C ASP A 196 9.98 13.91 -16.08
N GLN A 197 11.14 14.51 -16.39
CA GLN A 197 11.49 15.83 -15.88
C GLN A 197 10.52 16.91 -16.36
N ALA A 198 10.11 16.88 -17.63
CA ALA A 198 9.17 17.84 -18.19
C ALA A 198 7.79 17.75 -17.51
N ILE A 199 7.34 16.53 -17.21
CA ILE A 199 6.09 16.27 -16.47
C ILE A 199 6.16 16.84 -15.05
N ILE A 200 7.27 16.66 -14.33
CA ILE A 200 7.43 17.25 -13.00
C ILE A 200 7.55 18.78 -13.06
N ARG A 201 8.19 19.32 -14.11
CA ARG A 201 8.28 20.78 -14.31
C ARG A 201 6.92 21.43 -14.58
N SER A 202 6.05 20.78 -15.36
CA SER A 202 4.72 21.31 -15.65
C SER A 202 3.79 21.31 -14.43
N ALA A 203 4.09 20.49 -13.42
CA ALA A 203 3.35 20.46 -12.15
C ALA A 203 3.73 21.61 -11.19
N ILE A 204 4.79 22.39 -11.48
CA ILE A 204 5.25 23.51 -10.64
C ILE A 204 4.71 24.85 -11.16
N ALA A 205 4.28 25.72 -10.24
CA ALA A 205 4.03 27.13 -10.55
C ALA A 205 5.34 27.86 -10.90
N ASP A 206 5.34 28.61 -12.02
CA ASP A 206 6.50 29.18 -12.74
C ASP A 206 7.66 29.75 -11.89
N SER A 207 7.40 30.25 -10.68
CA SER A 207 8.40 30.90 -9.82
C SER A 207 9.51 29.99 -9.28
N SER A 208 9.41 28.66 -9.43
CA SER A 208 10.39 27.69 -8.91
C SER A 208 11.11 26.84 -9.98
N ALA A 209 10.92 27.14 -11.27
CA ALA A 209 11.45 26.32 -12.38
C ALA A 209 12.98 26.17 -12.37
N SER A 210 13.71 27.19 -11.93
CA SER A 210 15.19 27.16 -11.83
C SER A 210 15.70 26.13 -10.82
N THR A 211 14.92 25.78 -9.80
CA THR A 211 15.30 24.78 -8.79
C THR A 211 15.25 23.35 -9.36
N LEU A 212 14.39 23.10 -10.36
CA LEU A 212 14.29 21.79 -11.01
C LEU A 212 15.35 21.52 -12.08
N ALA A 213 16.19 22.51 -12.42
CA ALA A 213 17.35 22.29 -13.31
C ALA A 213 18.31 21.22 -12.75
N PHE A 214 18.28 20.99 -11.43
CA PHE A 214 19.14 20.04 -10.74
C PHE A 214 18.54 18.63 -10.60
N LEU A 215 17.34 18.36 -11.12
CA LEU A 215 16.69 17.04 -10.97
C LEU A 215 17.56 15.88 -11.48
N SER A 216 18.32 16.09 -12.56
CA SER A 216 19.17 15.08 -13.18
C SER A 216 20.47 14.80 -12.39
N SER A 217 20.92 15.78 -11.59
CA SER A 217 22.18 15.76 -10.84
C SER A 217 22.02 15.54 -9.33
N MET A 218 20.79 15.28 -8.85
CA MET A 218 20.56 15.00 -7.43
C MET A 218 21.26 13.73 -6.96
N GLY A 219 21.87 13.81 -5.78
CA GLY A 219 22.51 12.69 -5.11
C GLY A 219 21.51 11.72 -4.49
N GLN A 220 22.02 10.60 -4.00
CA GLN A 220 21.21 9.63 -3.27
C GLN A 220 20.61 10.29 -2.01
N ARG A 221 19.33 10.00 -1.75
CA ARG A 221 18.53 10.56 -0.63
C ARG A 221 18.22 12.06 -0.75
N GLU A 222 18.52 12.68 -1.87
CA GLU A 222 18.12 14.07 -2.10
C GLU A 222 16.80 14.13 -2.86
N ALA A 223 15.97 15.10 -2.48
CA ALA A 223 14.72 15.39 -3.15
C ALA A 223 14.47 16.91 -3.18
N ILE A 224 13.69 17.34 -4.15
CA ILE A 224 13.08 18.67 -4.18
C ILE A 224 11.63 18.51 -3.77
N ALA A 225 11.23 19.19 -2.70
CA ALA A 225 9.85 19.25 -2.25
C ALA A 225 9.20 20.57 -2.66
N PHE A 226 7.97 20.48 -3.17
CA PHE A 226 7.17 21.62 -3.60
C PHE A 226 5.67 21.31 -3.51
N GLY A 227 4.84 22.35 -3.56
CA GLY A 227 3.38 22.24 -3.49
C GLY A 227 2.80 22.67 -2.13
N GLU A 228 1.51 22.40 -1.89
CA GLU A 228 0.77 22.90 -0.72
C GLU A 228 1.32 22.40 0.64
N GLY A 229 2.00 21.24 0.65
CA GLY A 229 2.56 20.65 1.86
C GLY A 229 3.87 21.27 2.34
N VAL A 230 4.43 22.24 1.62
CA VAL A 230 5.67 22.94 1.98
C VAL A 230 5.54 24.45 1.78
N ALA A 231 6.15 25.24 2.66
CA ALA A 231 6.02 26.71 2.62
C ALA A 231 6.70 27.35 1.40
N THR A 232 7.81 26.75 0.95
CA THR A 232 8.55 27.15 -0.26
C THR A 232 9.16 25.91 -0.88
N THR A 233 9.40 25.96 -2.18
CA THR A 233 10.21 24.93 -2.85
C THR A 233 11.56 24.83 -2.17
N MET A 234 11.91 23.63 -1.70
CA MET A 234 13.14 23.39 -0.96
C MET A 234 13.79 22.08 -1.36
N ARG A 235 15.12 22.07 -1.33
CA ARG A 235 15.91 20.84 -1.45
C ARG A 235 16.08 20.24 -0.06
N LEU A 236 15.77 18.96 0.06
CA LEU A 236 15.89 18.21 1.30
C LEU A 236 16.71 16.94 1.09
N LYS A 237 17.25 16.41 2.19
CA LYS A 237 18.03 15.17 2.21
C LYS A 237 17.47 14.25 3.28
N PHE A 238 17.06 13.06 2.90
CA PHE A 238 16.55 12.07 3.82
C PHE A 238 17.66 11.56 4.75
N GLU A 239 17.33 11.42 6.03
CA GLU A 239 18.21 10.86 7.05
C GLU A 239 18.62 9.43 6.68
N LYS A 240 19.79 9.01 7.18
CA LYS A 240 20.25 7.64 6.98
C LYS A 240 19.59 6.77 8.04
N LEU A 241 18.83 5.77 7.62
CA LEU A 241 18.32 4.76 8.54
C LEU A 241 19.48 3.82 8.98
N PRO A 242 19.53 3.44 10.27
CA PRO A 242 20.33 2.32 10.75
C PRO A 242 20.10 1.05 9.92
N SER A 243 21.14 0.22 9.76
CA SER A 243 21.08 -0.96 8.88
C SER A 243 20.04 -2.00 9.31
N ASP A 244 19.82 -2.13 10.61
CA ASP A 244 18.80 -2.96 11.24
C ASP A 244 17.37 -2.50 10.93
N LEU A 245 17.17 -1.23 10.56
CA LEU A 245 15.87 -0.66 10.21
C LEU A 245 15.62 -0.63 8.69
N LEU A 246 16.60 -1.03 7.87
CA LEU A 246 16.43 -1.08 6.42
C LEU A 246 15.56 -2.30 6.04
N PRO A 247 14.45 -2.11 5.32
CA PRO A 247 13.60 -3.23 4.92
C PRO A 247 14.36 -4.20 3.99
N GLY A 248 14.23 -5.50 4.26
CA GLY A 248 14.81 -6.58 3.43
C GLY A 248 16.25 -6.98 3.79
N THR A 249 16.88 -6.40 4.80
CA THR A 249 18.23 -6.81 5.26
C THR A 249 18.27 -8.25 5.74
N ALA A 250 17.25 -8.70 6.48
CA ALA A 250 17.13 -10.11 6.89
C ALA A 250 17.04 -11.09 5.70
N LYS A 251 16.29 -10.75 4.64
CA LYS A 251 16.16 -11.58 3.42
C LYS A 251 17.45 -11.60 2.59
N ARG A 252 18.27 -10.55 2.66
CA ARG A 252 19.51 -10.41 1.88
C ARG A 252 20.68 -11.19 2.48
N GLU A 253 20.67 -11.41 3.79
CA GLU A 253 21.63 -12.30 4.47
C GLU A 253 21.35 -13.78 4.17
N GLU A 254 20.07 -14.19 4.08
CA GLU A 254 19.69 -15.56 3.67
C GLU A 254 19.95 -15.84 2.17
N ALA A 255 19.80 -14.83 1.31
CA ALA A 255 19.99 -14.94 -0.15
C ALA A 255 21.44 -14.72 -0.61
N ALA A 256 22.40 -14.52 0.31
CA ALA A 256 23.82 -14.49 -0.02
C ALA A 256 24.29 -15.92 -0.34
N SER A 257 23.90 -16.43 -1.51
CA SER A 257 24.42 -17.65 -2.10
C SER A 257 25.93 -17.51 -2.28
N LYS A 258 26.68 -18.53 -1.86
CA LYS A 258 28.12 -18.66 -2.12
C LYS A 258 28.39 -18.46 -3.62
N PRO A 259 29.44 -17.72 -4.01
CA PRO A 259 29.77 -17.53 -5.42
C PRO A 259 30.23 -18.90 -5.99
N GLY A 260 29.45 -19.49 -6.89
CA GLY A 260 29.82 -20.72 -7.59
C GLY A 260 28.71 -21.71 -7.95
N ASP A 261 27.44 -21.45 -7.62
CA ASP A 261 26.35 -22.36 -8.02
C ASP A 261 25.93 -22.06 -9.48
N ASP A 262 26.23 -22.99 -10.39
CA ASP A 262 25.72 -22.95 -11.77
C ASP A 262 24.18 -22.99 -11.76
N VAL A 263 23.58 -22.31 -12.73
CA VAL A 263 22.12 -22.21 -12.85
C VAL A 263 21.54 -23.58 -13.22
N ASP A 264 20.98 -24.29 -12.24
CA ASP A 264 20.31 -25.57 -12.45
C ASP A 264 18.98 -25.39 -13.23
N LEU A 265 19.07 -25.53 -14.55
CA LEU A 265 17.94 -25.49 -15.48
C LEU A 265 16.89 -26.57 -15.18
N VAL A 266 17.27 -27.72 -14.64
CA VAL A 266 16.31 -28.79 -14.31
C VAL A 266 15.47 -28.37 -13.12
N ALA A 267 16.09 -27.84 -12.06
CA ALA A 267 15.37 -27.30 -10.90
C ALA A 267 14.48 -26.10 -11.25
N ILE A 268 14.87 -25.27 -12.23
CA ILE A 268 14.04 -24.16 -12.73
C ILE A 268 12.85 -24.71 -13.53
N VAL A 269 13.07 -25.67 -14.43
CA VAL A 269 12.01 -26.29 -15.23
C VAL A 269 11.04 -27.08 -14.36
N GLU A 270 11.51 -27.74 -13.30
CA GLU A 270 10.65 -28.39 -12.32
C GLU A 270 9.84 -27.37 -11.51
N ARG A 271 10.41 -26.22 -11.13
CA ARG A 271 9.66 -25.09 -10.53
C ARG A 271 8.69 -24.41 -11.50
N LEU A 272 8.96 -24.43 -12.80
CA LEU A 272 8.05 -23.95 -13.84
C LEU A 272 6.89 -24.92 -14.07
N ARG A 273 7.16 -26.22 -14.01
CA ARG A 273 6.15 -27.29 -14.19
C ARG A 273 5.30 -27.48 -12.94
N ASN A 274 5.91 -27.37 -11.76
CA ASN A 274 5.21 -27.29 -10.50
C ASN A 274 4.91 -25.82 -10.21
N VAL A 275 3.77 -25.32 -10.69
CA VAL A 275 3.12 -24.17 -10.05
C VAL A 275 3.26 -24.40 -8.55
N PRO A 276 3.95 -23.52 -7.79
CA PRO A 276 4.24 -23.81 -6.41
C PRO A 276 2.91 -24.15 -5.75
N LYS A 277 2.78 -25.40 -5.27
CA LYS A 277 1.85 -25.69 -4.19
C LYS A 277 2.24 -24.65 -3.17
N SER A 278 1.34 -23.70 -2.92
CA SER A 278 1.51 -22.76 -1.84
C SER A 278 1.94 -23.59 -0.65
N THR A 279 3.21 -23.47 -0.28
CA THR A 279 3.71 -24.10 0.92
C THR A 279 2.77 -23.57 1.97
N GLN A 280 1.97 -24.45 2.57
CA GLN A 280 1.15 -24.14 3.73
C GLN A 280 2.11 -23.83 4.88
N GLN A 281 2.85 -22.72 4.79
CA GLN A 281 3.00 -21.90 5.97
C GLN A 281 1.59 -21.44 6.25
N ALA A 282 1.00 -21.98 7.31
CA ALA A 282 -0.24 -21.48 7.86
C ALA A 282 -0.15 -19.94 7.80
N MET A 283 -1.04 -19.32 7.04
CA MET A 283 -1.22 -17.88 7.10
C MET A 283 -1.77 -17.58 8.49
N ALA A 284 -0.86 -17.51 9.47
CA ALA A 284 -1.10 -16.76 10.68
C ALA A 284 -1.22 -15.31 10.22
N PHE A 285 -2.46 -14.86 10.02
CA PHE A 285 -2.75 -13.44 10.04
C PHE A 285 -2.32 -12.97 11.42
N ALA A 286 -1.16 -12.31 11.47
CA ALA A 286 -0.44 -11.85 12.66
C ALA A 286 0.39 -12.93 13.42
N GLU A 287 1.60 -12.54 13.82
CA GLU A 287 2.16 -13.06 15.08
C GLU A 287 1.13 -12.74 16.18
N VAL A 288 0.66 -13.77 16.89
CA VAL A 288 -0.13 -13.58 18.11
C VAL A 288 0.82 -12.99 19.15
N VAL A 289 0.84 -11.67 19.23
CA VAL A 289 1.51 -10.96 20.32
C VAL A 289 0.61 -11.08 21.55
N ASP A 290 1.16 -11.59 22.64
CA ASP A 290 0.49 -11.74 23.94
C ASP A 290 -0.23 -10.43 24.32
N SER A 291 -1.56 -10.46 24.31
CA SER A 291 -2.44 -9.30 24.49
C SER A 291 -2.39 -8.73 25.92
N GLY A 292 -1.73 -9.42 26.84
CA GLY A 292 -1.46 -8.95 28.19
C GLY A 292 -0.21 -8.07 28.34
N ARG A 293 0.65 -7.95 27.32
CA ARG A 293 1.94 -7.26 27.44
C ARG A 293 1.91 -5.84 26.91
N GLN A 294 2.43 -4.90 27.69
CA GLN A 294 2.50 -3.49 27.34
C GLN A 294 3.95 -3.04 27.13
N ALA A 295 4.11 -1.96 26.36
CA ALA A 295 5.40 -1.33 26.18
C ALA A 295 5.90 -0.80 27.54
N GLY A 296 6.89 -1.49 28.13
CA GLY A 296 7.43 -1.20 29.47
C GLY A 296 7.62 -2.44 30.34
N ASP A 297 7.05 -3.59 29.97
CA ASP A 297 7.23 -4.83 30.73
C ASP A 297 8.70 -5.31 30.72
N PRO A 298 9.19 -5.93 31.80
CA PRO A 298 10.61 -6.26 31.99
C PRO A 298 11.25 -7.10 30.86
N ASP A 299 10.44 -7.88 30.13
CA ASP A 299 10.88 -8.76 29.03
C ASP A 299 10.32 -8.36 27.64
N TYR A 300 9.74 -7.15 27.51
CA TYR A 300 9.16 -6.66 26.24
C TYR A 300 10.24 -6.38 25.18
N ARG A 301 11.44 -5.97 25.59
CA ARG A 301 12.60 -5.85 24.71
C ARG A 301 13.45 -7.11 24.84
N LYS A 302 13.72 -7.79 23.72
CA LYS A 302 14.89 -8.67 23.66
C LYS A 302 16.10 -7.84 24.13
N PRO A 303 16.90 -8.31 25.10
CA PRO A 303 18.03 -7.54 25.58
C PRO A 303 18.93 -7.20 24.37
N PRO A 304 19.42 -5.95 24.28
CA PRO A 304 20.36 -5.60 23.22
C PRO A 304 21.55 -6.55 23.32
N ALA A 305 21.99 -7.09 22.17
CA ALA A 305 23.21 -7.87 22.11
C ALA A 305 24.35 -7.08 22.80
N ALA A 306 25.17 -7.78 23.58
CA ALA A 306 26.25 -7.17 24.35
C ALA A 306 27.04 -6.20 23.47
N ARG A 307 27.14 -4.95 23.91
CA ARG A 307 27.96 -3.93 23.25
C ARG A 307 29.37 -4.49 23.10
N ALA A 308 29.87 -4.52 21.86
CA ALA A 308 31.30 -4.61 21.63
C ALA A 308 31.97 -3.44 22.38
N PRO A 309 33.10 -3.65 23.06
CA PRO A 309 33.79 -2.59 23.79
C PRO A 309 34.12 -1.45 22.83
N SER A 310 33.80 -0.22 23.27
CA SER A 310 34.12 1.02 22.59
C SER A 310 35.63 1.22 22.57
N ASP A 311 36.22 1.36 21.39
CA ASP A 311 37.52 2.01 21.22
C ASP A 311 37.34 3.51 21.55
N ASP A 312 37.40 3.84 22.84
CA ASP A 312 37.50 5.20 23.38
C ASP A 312 38.90 5.78 23.12
N ASP A 313 39.32 5.86 21.85
CA ASP A 313 40.62 6.46 21.51
C ASP A 313 40.58 7.37 20.26
N PHE A 314 39.39 7.71 19.76
CA PHE A 314 39.25 8.57 18.57
C PHE A 314 39.22 10.08 18.88
N ASP A 315 38.89 10.49 20.10
CA ASP A 315 38.62 11.91 20.44
C ASP A 315 39.82 12.70 21.00
N MET A 316 41.01 12.09 21.13
CA MET A 316 42.21 12.78 21.68
C MET A 316 43.24 13.25 20.64
N ARG A 317 42.99 13.10 19.32
CA ARG A 317 43.95 13.53 18.27
C ARG A 317 43.61 14.81 17.52
N TYR A 318 42.38 15.33 17.63
CA TYR A 318 41.99 16.58 16.95
C TYR A 318 41.19 17.47 17.89
N GLY A 319 41.89 18.30 18.67
CA GLY A 319 41.35 19.13 19.76
C GLY A 319 40.22 20.10 19.38
N LEU A 320 39.01 19.59 19.21
CA LEU A 320 37.78 20.36 19.04
C LEU A 320 37.02 20.37 20.38
N LYS A 321 36.99 21.54 21.03
CA LYS A 321 36.12 21.77 22.19
C LYS A 321 34.67 21.97 21.71
N PRO A 322 33.66 21.33 22.33
CA PRO A 322 32.26 21.65 22.05
C PRO A 322 31.92 23.04 22.59
N ALA A 323 31.59 23.97 21.71
CA ALA A 323 31.07 25.29 22.07
C ALA A 323 29.59 25.19 22.48
N THR A 324 29.32 25.79 23.64
CA THR A 324 28.05 26.02 24.31
C THR A 324 27.02 26.83 23.50
N PHE A 325 25.81 26.28 23.36
CA PHE A 325 24.52 26.97 23.20
C PHE A 325 23.50 26.08 23.93
N GLY A 326 22.68 26.47 24.91
CA GLY A 326 22.25 27.77 25.41
C GLY A 326 20.86 27.53 26.02
N LEU A 327 20.81 26.96 27.23
CA LEU A 327 19.59 26.76 28.02
C LEU A 327 19.07 28.13 28.50
N ARG A 328 17.80 28.43 28.26
CA ARG A 328 17.09 29.54 28.92
C ARG A 328 16.53 29.05 30.27
N PRO A 329 16.68 29.82 31.36
CA PRO A 329 15.97 29.56 32.61
C PRO A 329 14.58 30.21 32.59
N GLN A 330 13.57 29.49 33.07
CA GLN A 330 12.26 30.01 33.44
C GLN A 330 12.34 30.47 34.91
N ASN A 331 12.06 31.75 35.18
CA ASN A 331 11.83 32.27 36.52
C ASN A 331 10.33 32.44 36.76
N ASP A 332 9.98 32.19 38.03
CA ASP A 332 8.74 32.38 38.80
C ASP A 332 7.50 31.56 38.41
#